data_AF-A0A5K1GQY0-F1
#
_entry.id   AF-A0A5K1GQY0-F1
#
_cell.length_a   1.000
_cell.length_b   1.000
_cell.length_c   1.000
_cell.angle_alpha   90.00
_cell.angle_beta   90.00
_cell.angle_gamma   90.00
#
_symmetry.space_group_name_H-M   'P 1'
#
loop_
_entity.id
_entity.type
_entity.pdbx_description
1 polymer ?
#
loop_
_entity_poly.entity_id
_entity_poly.type
_entity_poly.pdbx_seq_one_letter_code
_entity_poly.pdbx_strand_id
1 'polypeptide(L)' 'VWEIPVDAEAIAYSEMTKVEMFTCGDHILGIQGHPEYTMDILYNLLDRLHSNNVIE' A
#
# COMPACT_ATOMS: atom_id res chain seq x y z
N VAL A 1 6.19 -5.67 -0.39
CA VAL A 1 6.48 -6.50 -1.59
C VAL A 1 7.82 -6.04 -2.13
N TRP A 2 8.79 -6.93 -2.30
CA TRP A 2 10.15 -6.55 -2.69
C TRP A 2 10.46 -6.80 -4.17
N GLU A 3 9.67 -7.66 -4.80
CA GLU A 3 9.79 -8.07 -6.20
C GLU A 3 8.40 -8.15 -6.81
N ILE A 4 8.30 -7.86 -8.11
CA ILE A 4 7.05 -7.98 -8.86
C ILE A 4 6.76 -9.46 -9.18
N PRO A 5 5.47 -9.84 -9.31
CA PRO A 5 5.11 -11.15 -9.82
C PRO A 5 5.73 -11.44 -11.19
N VAL A 6 5.85 -12.72 -11.53
CA VAL A 6 6.22 -13.13 -12.91
C VAL A 6 5.16 -12.58 -13.87
N ASP A 7 5.63 -12.03 -15.00
CA ASP A 7 4.82 -11.36 -16.03
C ASP A 7 4.19 -10.01 -15.63
N ALA A 8 4.58 -9.45 -14.48
CA ALA A 8 4.22 -8.09 -14.11
C ALA A 8 5.30 -7.07 -14.46
N GLU A 9 4.89 -5.80 -14.58
CA GLU A 9 5.76 -4.65 -14.80
C GLU A 9 5.59 -3.65 -13.65
N ALA A 10 6.70 -3.25 -13.03
CA ALA A 10 6.67 -2.20 -12.01
C ALA A 10 6.44 -0.84 -12.66
N ILE A 11 5.42 -0.11 -12.19
CA ILE A 11 5.06 1.21 -12.73
C ILE A 11 5.23 2.35 -11.70
N ALA A 12 5.42 2.04 -10.42
CA ALA A 12 5.80 3.00 -9.41
C ALA A 12 6.65 2.36 -8.30
N TYR A 13 7.55 3.17 -7.72
CA TYR A 13 8.42 2.78 -6.61
C TYR A 13 8.63 3.96 -5.66
N SER A 14 9.06 3.68 -4.44
CA SER A 14 9.51 4.66 -3.46
C SER A 14 10.82 4.21 -2.81
N GLU A 15 11.43 5.08 -1.99
CA GLU A 15 12.60 4.71 -1.21
C GLU A 15 12.28 3.68 -0.13
N MET A 16 11.07 3.76 0.46
CA MET A 16 10.61 2.81 1.47
C MET A 16 10.26 1.46 0.84
N THR A 17 9.65 1.49 -0.33
CA THR A 17 9.12 0.29 -0.98
C THR A 17 9.54 0.24 -2.44
N LYS A 18 10.34 -0.79 -2.77
CA LYS A 18 10.89 -0.98 -4.13
C LYS A 18 9.81 -1.21 -5.20
N VAL A 19 8.63 -1.69 -4.80
CA VAL A 19 7.46 -1.90 -5.66
C VAL A 19 6.24 -1.31 -4.98
N GLU A 20 5.78 -0.15 -5.46
CA GLU A 20 4.55 0.50 -4.99
C GLU A 20 3.35 0.11 -5.85
N MET A 21 3.56 0.04 -7.17
CA MET A 21 2.53 -0.31 -8.13
C MET A 21 3.09 -1.18 -9.24
N PHE A 22 2.29 -2.13 -9.71
CA PHE A 22 2.61 -2.95 -10.86
C PHE A 22 1.37 -3.26 -11.69
N THR A 23 1.58 -3.55 -12.97
CA THR A 23 0.54 -4.08 -13.87
C THR A 23 0.92 -5.48 -14.31
N CYS A 24 -0.06 -6.33 -14.60
CA CYS A 24 0.16 -7.61 -15.28
C CYS A 24 -0.77 -7.65 -16.51
N GLY A 25 -0.17 -7.45 -17.68
CA GLY A 25 -0.91 -7.09 -18.90
C GLY A 25 -1.85 -5.90 -18.68
N ASP A 26 -2.99 -5.93 -19.37
CA ASP A 26 -4.01 -4.86 -19.33
C ASP A 26 -5.17 -5.17 -18.36
N HIS A 27 -5.01 -6.19 -17.52
CA HIS A 27 -6.13 -6.75 -16.75
C HIS A 27 -5.97 -6.58 -15.24
N ILE A 28 -4.74 -6.45 -14.76
CA ILE A 28 -4.44 -6.43 -13.34
C ILE A 28 -3.59 -5.20 -13.03
N LEU A 29 -4.03 -4.45 -12.02
CA LEU A 29 -3.29 -3.37 -11.39
C LEU A 29 -3.16 -3.70 -9.91
N GLY A 30 -1.93 -3.83 -9.42
CA GLY A 30 -1.61 -3.93 -8.01
C GLY A 30 -1.09 -2.59 -7.50
N ILE A 31 -1.61 -2.14 -6.36
CA ILE A 31 -1.15 -0.94 -5.64
C ILE A 31 -0.97 -1.33 -4.18
N GLN A 32 0.21 -1.07 -3.63
CA GLN A 32 0.50 -1.32 -2.21
C GLN A 32 0.06 -0.15 -1.35
N GLY A 33 0.23 1.09 -1.83
CA GLY A 33 -0.32 2.27 -1.20
C GLY A 33 -1.85 2.24 -1.16
N HIS A 34 -2.43 3.08 -0.31
CA HIS A 34 -3.88 3.28 -0.21
C HIS A 34 -4.26 4.68 -0.68
N PRO A 35 -4.23 4.98 -2.00
CA PRO A 35 -4.62 6.29 -2.52
C PRO A 35 -6.09 6.65 -2.20
N GLU A 36 -6.89 5.66 -1.82
CA GLU A 36 -8.26 5.82 -1.34
C GLU A 36 -8.37 6.29 0.11
N TYR A 37 -7.27 6.27 0.88
CA TYR A 37 -7.30 6.69 2.28
C TYR A 37 -7.37 8.21 2.40
N THR A 38 -8.37 8.67 3.16
CA THR A 38 -8.46 10.05 3.62
C THR A 38 -7.90 10.16 5.04
N MET A 39 -7.70 11.41 5.51
CA MET A 39 -7.24 11.66 6.88
C MET A 39 -8.16 11.03 7.94
N ASP A 40 -9.47 11.00 7.70
CA ASP A 40 -10.45 10.42 8.63
C ASP A 40 -10.23 8.91 8.83
N ILE A 41 -9.93 8.18 7.75
CA ILE A 41 -9.61 6.74 7.82
C ILE A 41 -8.31 6.53 8.60
N LEU A 42 -7.32 7.38 8.36
CA LEU A 42 -6.03 7.31 9.05
C LEU A 42 -6.19 7.54 10.56
N TYR A 43 -6.95 8.56 10.96
CA TYR A 43 -7.21 8.84 12.37
C TYR A 43 -8.01 7.72 13.03
N ASN A 44 -9.03 7.18 12.35
CA ASN A 44 -9.78 6.05 12.89
C ASN A 44 -8.89 4.82 13.14
N LEU A 45 -7.94 4.54 12.25
CA LEU A 45 -6.96 3.47 12.43
C LEU A 45 -6.07 3.72 13.64
N LEU A 46 -5.52 4.93 13.78
CA LEU A 46 -4.67 5.31 14.91
C LEU A 46 -5.43 5.21 16.24
N ASP A 47 -6.65 5.76 16.31
CA ASP A 47 -7.49 5.72 17.50
C ASP A 47 -7.78 4.29 17.94
N ARG A 48 -8.04 3.40 16.98
CA ARG A 48 -8.28 1.97 17.27
C ARG A 48 -7.02 1.29 17.78
N LEU A 49 -5.84 1.60 17.22
CA LEU A 49 -4.58 1.03 17.69
C LEU A 49 -4.24 1.51 19.09
N HIS A 50 -4.41 2.82 19.36
CA HIS A 50 -4.20 3.41 20.68
C HIS A 50 -5.19 2.86 21.71
N SER A 51 -6.48 2.78 21.38
CA SER A 51 -7.52 2.25 22.28
C SER A 51 -7.33 0.78 22.64
N ASN A 52 -6.65 0.02 21.77
CA ASN A 52 -6.28 -1.37 22.04
C ASN A 52 -4.90 -1.50 22.69
N ASN A 53 -4.28 -0.40 23.13
CA ASN A 53 -2.94 -0.32 23.71
C ASN A 53 -1.86 -0.98 22.84
N VAL A 54 -2.02 -0.94 21.51
CA VAL A 54 -1.02 -1.46 20.56
C VAL A 54 0.09 -0.43 20.31
N ILE A 55 -0.25 0.86 20.43
CA ILE A 55 0.65 2.00 20.28
C ILE A 55 0.39 3.01 21.41
N GLU A 56 1.42 3.77 21.80
CA GLU A 56 1.34 4.84 22.81
C GLU A 56 0.90 6.18 22.19
#